data_AF-A0AAE0KU98-F1
#
_entry.id   AF-A0AAE0KU98-F1
#
_cell.length_a   1.000
_cell.length_b   1.000
_cell.length_c   1.000
_cell.angle_alpha   90.00
_cell.angle_beta   90.00
_cell.angle_gamma   90.00
#
_symmetry.space_group_name_H-M   'P 1'
#
loop_
_entity.id
_entity.type
_entity.pdbx_description
1 polymer ?
#
loop_
_entity_poly.entity_id
_entity_poly.type
_entity_poly.pdbx_seq_one_letter_code
_entity_poly.pdbx_strand_id
1 'polypeptide(L)'
;MIRAFSSCLARGALGIDSVSHGPRNEALSEVLDGPQNVEMGTGQDARQGEAKNFEGDEMARSNAEASLEDKSRRLAVAQEQLAEYAEAKYVELKAFGQPATKLCQAVAGGSGSFPQVVMLAQDLQQKLEEAEKEADAFAKQARKDVDYLKAVRITVRQAHQTSQEPEEEPAPLGALSADGDEDGIEVETEMLDSPNRPLAPAAFNTELSQRARWIPLRLQIDERKSLRLLEAALNVSEYTDKVDILTFRNKTQRMHTQLKDMCAILSGLLVASDYKKGQKLMAHRSFLDNAEFFQNVFEVGRRHKVMNPDKMRADYGKLIYLLMDSQVKFPL
;
A
#
# COMPACT_ATOMS: atom_id res chain seq x y z
N MET A 1 -22.62 -8.53 5.09
CA MET A 1 -21.19 -8.15 5.02
C MET A 1 -20.24 -9.33 4.81
N ILE A 2 -20.48 -10.51 5.39
CA ILE A 2 -19.49 -11.63 5.39
C ILE A 2 -19.51 -12.52 4.12
N ARG A 3 -20.58 -12.51 3.32
CA ARG A 3 -20.65 -13.35 2.10
C ARG A 3 -19.83 -12.85 0.90
N ALA A 4 -19.37 -11.59 0.91
CA ALA A 4 -18.62 -11.01 -0.21
C ALA A 4 -17.11 -11.37 -0.20
N PHE A 5 -16.54 -11.66 0.98
CA PHE A 5 -15.13 -12.03 1.10
C PHE A 5 -14.81 -13.44 0.55
N SER A 6 -15.79 -14.35 0.65
CA SER A 6 -15.58 -15.76 0.29
C SER A 6 -15.53 -16.02 -1.22
N SER A 7 -16.07 -15.13 -2.06
CA SER A 7 -16.16 -15.37 -3.52
C SER A 7 -14.95 -14.86 -4.31
N CYS A 8 -14.16 -13.94 -3.76
CA CYS A 8 -13.05 -13.31 -4.47
C CYS A 8 -11.76 -14.15 -4.43
N LEU A 9 -11.56 -14.91 -3.36
CA LEU A 9 -10.31 -15.65 -3.11
C LEU A 9 -10.18 -16.99 -3.86
N ALA A 10 -11.26 -17.49 -4.46
CA ALA A 10 -11.30 -18.84 -5.04
C ALA A 10 -10.86 -18.96 -6.52
N ARG A 11 -10.48 -17.86 -7.20
CA ARG A 11 -10.29 -17.88 -8.67
C ARG A 11 -8.92 -17.44 -9.21
N GLY A 12 -7.92 -17.23 -8.36
CA GLY A 12 -6.58 -16.78 -8.77
C GLY A 12 -5.48 -17.83 -8.64
N ALA A 13 -5.69 -19.06 -9.10
CA ALA A 13 -4.65 -20.08 -9.16
C ALA A 13 -4.09 -20.18 -10.58
N LEU A 14 -2.99 -19.48 -10.88
CA LEU A 14 -2.09 -19.80 -11.99
C LEU A 14 -0.65 -19.65 -11.52
N GLY A 15 0.10 -20.74 -11.66
CA GLY A 15 1.44 -20.92 -11.12
C GLY A 15 2.54 -20.26 -11.92
N ILE A 16 3.68 -20.06 -11.26
CA ILE A 16 4.99 -19.83 -11.87
C ILE A 16 6.05 -20.45 -10.94
N ASP A 17 7.04 -21.06 -11.55
CA ASP A 17 7.96 -22.07 -11.05
C ASP A 17 8.98 -21.65 -9.98
N SER A 18 9.50 -22.71 -9.35
CA SER A 18 10.62 -22.81 -8.41
C SER A 18 11.87 -22.01 -8.77
N VAL A 19 12.47 -21.33 -7.77
CA VAL A 19 13.91 -20.99 -7.78
C VAL A 19 14.54 -21.23 -6.41
N SER A 20 15.75 -21.79 -6.50
CA SER A 20 16.67 -22.42 -5.55
C SER A 20 17.07 -21.65 -4.28
N HIS A 21 17.32 -22.44 -3.22
CA HIS A 21 17.96 -22.04 -1.97
C HIS A 21 19.45 -21.71 -2.15
N GLY A 22 19.93 -20.65 -1.49
CA GLY A 22 21.34 -20.31 -1.30
C GLY A 22 21.59 -19.72 0.10
N PRO A 23 22.80 -19.84 0.66
CA PRO A 23 23.05 -19.80 2.10
C PRO A 23 23.12 -18.35 2.63
N ARG A 24 22.22 -18.00 3.55
CA ARG A 24 22.19 -16.68 4.22
C ARG A 24 21.97 -16.75 5.73
N ASN A 25 22.26 -17.89 6.36
CA ASN A 25 21.98 -18.09 7.79
C ASN A 25 23.19 -17.93 8.73
N GLU A 26 24.42 -17.85 8.24
CA GLU A 26 25.58 -17.76 9.16
C GLU A 26 25.85 -16.34 9.68
N ALA A 27 25.49 -15.30 8.92
CA ALA A 27 25.69 -13.91 9.36
C ALA A 27 24.66 -13.42 10.39
N LEU A 28 23.57 -14.16 10.62
CA LEU A 28 22.52 -13.80 11.60
C LEU A 28 22.75 -14.44 12.97
N SER A 29 23.49 -15.54 13.05
CA SER A 29 23.83 -16.21 14.32
C SER A 29 24.94 -15.48 15.10
N GLU A 30 25.85 -14.81 14.41
CA GLU A 30 27.02 -14.17 15.05
C GLU A 30 26.66 -12.87 15.78
N VAL A 31 25.50 -12.27 15.47
CA VAL A 31 24.97 -11.07 16.13
C VAL A 31 24.23 -11.40 17.43
N LEU A 32 23.84 -12.67 17.64
CA LEU A 32 23.00 -13.07 18.78
C LEU A 32 23.77 -13.66 19.98
N ASP A 33 25.06 -13.96 19.83
CA ASP A 33 25.90 -14.51 20.91
C ASP A 33 27.06 -13.56 21.27
N GLY A 34 26.73 -12.46 21.97
CA GLY A 34 27.69 -11.59 22.68
C GLY A 34 27.68 -11.88 24.20
N PRO A 35 28.82 -11.76 24.92
CA PRO A 35 29.05 -12.46 26.18
C PRO A 35 28.27 -11.85 27.36
N GLN A 36 27.69 -12.72 28.18
CA GLN A 36 27.19 -12.38 29.50
C GLN A 36 28.38 -12.05 30.43
N ASN A 37 28.62 -10.77 30.68
CA ASN A 37 29.36 -10.33 31.85
C ASN A 37 28.68 -9.10 32.45
N VAL A 38 28.01 -9.32 33.59
CA VAL A 38 27.39 -8.27 34.40
C VAL A 38 28.42 -7.85 35.44
N GLU A 39 29.10 -6.73 35.19
CA GLU A 39 29.77 -5.97 36.26
C GLU A 39 28.88 -4.77 36.63
N MET A 40 28.50 -4.70 37.91
CA MET A 40 27.73 -3.59 38.46
C MET A 40 28.64 -2.36 38.60
N GLY A 41 28.57 -1.45 37.63
CA GLY A 41 29.21 -0.14 37.63
C GLY A 41 28.26 1.01 38.00
N THR A 42 28.73 1.92 38.83
CA THR A 42 27.98 3.01 39.47
C THR A 42 27.52 4.11 38.50
N GLY A 43 26.19 4.32 38.40
CA GLY A 43 25.44 5.59 38.40
C GLY A 43 25.78 6.81 37.51
N GLN A 44 26.97 6.94 36.94
CA GLN A 44 27.38 8.14 36.16
C GLN A 44 27.71 7.82 34.68
N ASP A 45 28.00 6.56 34.33
CA ASP A 45 28.34 6.16 32.95
C ASP A 45 27.13 5.91 32.04
N ALA A 46 25.95 5.65 32.61
CA ALA A 46 24.74 5.35 31.82
C ALA A 46 24.27 6.54 30.96
N ARG A 47 24.45 7.78 31.44
CA ARG A 47 24.04 9.00 30.71
C ARG A 47 24.95 9.32 29.51
N GLN A 48 26.21 8.90 29.54
CA GLN A 48 27.13 9.08 28.41
C GLN A 48 26.96 7.99 27.34
N GLY A 49 26.52 6.79 27.71
CA GLY A 49 26.21 5.70 26.76
C GLY A 49 24.95 5.98 25.93
N GLU A 50 23.89 6.53 26.54
CA GLU A 50 22.65 6.87 25.84
C GLU A 50 22.82 8.03 24.86
N ALA A 51 23.61 9.05 25.20
CA ALA A 51 23.93 10.17 24.31
C ALA A 51 24.75 9.74 23.08
N LYS A 52 25.73 8.84 23.27
CA LYS A 52 26.54 8.27 22.17
C LYS A 52 25.71 7.37 21.23
N ASN A 53 24.72 6.66 21.77
CA ASN A 53 23.80 5.85 20.97
C ASN A 53 22.84 6.73 20.15
N PHE A 54 22.37 7.85 20.71
CA PHE A 54 21.53 8.81 20.00
C PHE A 54 22.28 9.52 18.86
N GLU A 55 23.52 9.96 19.10
CA GLU A 55 24.40 10.53 18.06
C GLU A 55 24.74 9.50 16.98
N GLY A 56 24.92 8.22 17.35
CA GLY A 56 25.11 7.11 16.40
C GLY A 56 23.89 6.85 15.53
N ASP A 57 22.70 6.89 16.11
CA ASP A 57 21.42 6.70 15.40
C ASP A 57 21.11 7.88 14.47
N GLU A 58 21.35 9.12 14.88
CA GLU A 58 21.21 10.31 14.01
C GLU A 58 22.22 10.27 12.85
N MET A 59 23.47 9.89 13.12
CA MET A 59 24.49 9.72 12.08
C MET A 59 24.12 8.58 11.12
N ALA A 60 23.54 7.48 11.60
CA ALA A 60 23.04 6.40 10.76
C ALA A 60 21.87 6.83 9.86
N ARG A 61 20.94 7.64 10.39
CA ARG A 61 19.84 8.23 9.60
C ARG A 61 20.35 9.17 8.52
N SER A 62 21.24 10.09 8.88
CA SER A 62 21.85 11.03 7.92
C SER A 62 22.60 10.31 6.81
N ASN A 63 23.36 9.26 7.16
CA ASN A 63 24.05 8.42 6.17
C ASN A 63 23.07 7.65 5.26
N ALA A 64 21.96 7.16 5.81
CA ALA A 64 20.92 6.48 5.03
C ALA A 64 20.23 7.44 4.05
N GLU A 65 19.89 8.65 4.50
CA GLU A 65 19.31 9.71 3.66
C GLU A 65 20.27 10.13 2.54
N ALA A 66 21.55 10.36 2.86
CA ALA A 66 22.58 10.66 1.86
C ALA A 66 22.74 9.53 0.83
N SER A 67 22.67 8.27 1.26
CA SER A 67 22.71 7.11 0.35
C SER A 67 21.49 7.02 -0.55
N LEU A 68 20.30 7.35 -0.05
CA LEU A 68 19.07 7.39 -0.83
C LEU A 68 19.11 8.51 -1.87
N GLU A 69 19.59 9.69 -1.50
CA GLU A 69 19.78 10.80 -2.44
C GLU A 69 20.75 10.45 -3.57
N ASP A 70 21.89 9.83 -3.24
CA ASP A 70 22.88 9.44 -4.24
C ASP A 70 22.32 8.39 -5.21
N LYS A 71 21.62 7.37 -4.70
CA LYS A 71 20.92 6.37 -5.53
C LYS A 71 19.86 7.01 -6.42
N SER A 72 19.08 7.96 -5.89
CA SER A 72 18.05 8.69 -6.64
C SER A 72 18.67 9.51 -7.78
N ARG A 73 19.79 10.21 -7.52
CA ARG A 73 20.54 10.96 -8.55
C ARG A 73 21.07 10.05 -9.64
N ARG A 74 21.69 8.92 -9.28
CA ARG A 74 22.22 7.93 -10.24
C ARG A 74 21.12 7.35 -11.12
N LEU A 75 19.96 7.04 -10.53
CA LEU A 75 18.80 6.54 -11.27
C LEU A 75 18.28 7.59 -12.26
N ALA A 76 18.19 8.85 -11.86
CA ALA A 76 17.77 9.94 -12.75
C ALA A 76 18.74 10.13 -13.93
N VAL A 77 20.05 10.13 -13.68
CA VAL A 77 21.07 10.21 -14.73
C VAL A 77 20.97 9.03 -15.69
N ALA A 78 20.79 7.80 -15.18
CA ALA A 78 20.64 6.61 -16.01
C ALA A 78 19.40 6.69 -16.92
N GLN A 79 18.30 7.26 -16.42
CA GLN A 79 17.08 7.44 -17.22
C GLN A 79 17.23 8.52 -18.29
N GLU A 80 17.93 9.62 -18.00
CA GLU A 80 18.27 10.63 -19.01
C GLU A 80 19.16 10.05 -20.12
N GLN A 81 20.21 9.32 -19.74
CA GLN A 81 21.09 8.63 -20.70
C GLN A 81 20.33 7.62 -21.56
N LEU A 82 19.37 6.90 -20.98
CA LEU A 82 18.54 5.96 -21.71
C LEU A 82 17.61 6.67 -22.71
N ALA A 83 17.07 7.84 -22.35
CA ALA A 83 16.28 8.65 -23.28
C ALA A 83 17.13 9.20 -24.43
N GLU A 84 18.33 9.73 -24.15
CA GLU A 84 19.27 10.19 -25.17
C GLU A 84 19.69 9.06 -26.12
N TYR A 85 20.00 7.88 -25.58
CA TYR A 85 20.33 6.70 -26.36
C TYR A 85 19.17 6.26 -27.25
N ALA A 86 17.94 6.25 -26.71
CA ALA A 86 16.74 5.89 -27.46
C ALA A 86 16.51 6.82 -28.66
N GLU A 87 16.71 8.13 -28.47
CA GLU A 87 16.60 9.11 -29.54
C GLU A 87 17.68 8.95 -30.61
N ALA A 88 18.94 8.78 -30.19
CA ALA A 88 20.05 8.57 -31.11
C ALA A 88 19.80 7.33 -31.97
N LYS A 89 19.35 6.23 -31.35
CA LYS A 89 19.03 4.97 -32.05
C LYS A 89 17.87 5.13 -33.05
N TYR A 90 16.85 5.91 -32.72
CA TYR A 90 15.78 6.23 -33.66
C TYR A 90 16.29 7.03 -34.87
N VAL A 91 17.12 8.05 -34.63
CA VAL A 91 17.71 8.87 -35.71
C VAL A 91 18.58 8.01 -36.63
N GLU A 92 19.37 7.08 -36.07
CA GLU A 92 20.16 6.13 -36.84
C GLU A 92 19.28 5.22 -37.72
N LEU A 93 18.26 4.59 -37.14
CA LEU A 93 17.36 3.70 -37.88
C LEU A 93 16.61 4.43 -39.01
N LYS A 94 16.18 5.66 -38.75
CA LYS A 94 15.55 6.52 -39.76
C LYS A 94 16.48 6.84 -40.92
N ALA A 95 17.78 7.00 -40.66
CA ALA A 95 18.78 7.20 -41.72
C ALA A 95 18.94 5.97 -42.62
N PHE A 96 18.73 4.75 -42.10
CA PHE A 96 18.79 3.50 -42.87
C PHE A 96 17.55 3.22 -43.74
N GLY A 97 16.43 3.89 -43.49
CA GLY A 97 15.20 3.72 -44.28
C GLY A 97 15.30 4.15 -45.76
N GLN A 98 16.00 5.26 -46.04
CA GLN A 98 16.17 5.74 -47.43
C GLN A 98 17.04 4.81 -48.29
N PRO A 99 18.21 4.33 -47.83
CA PRO A 99 18.99 3.30 -48.53
C PRO A 99 18.18 2.01 -48.76
N ALA A 100 17.44 1.54 -47.76
CA ALA A 100 16.64 0.31 -47.88
C ALA A 100 15.54 0.42 -48.96
N THR A 101 14.89 1.57 -49.04
CA THR A 101 13.88 1.85 -50.07
C THR A 101 14.51 1.89 -51.47
N LYS A 102 15.67 2.53 -51.62
CA LYS A 102 16.42 2.57 -52.89
C LYS A 102 16.90 1.18 -53.32
N LEU A 103 17.31 0.34 -52.38
CA LEU A 103 17.73 -1.04 -52.63
C LEU A 103 16.54 -1.88 -53.14
N CYS A 104 15.38 -1.78 -52.51
CA CYS A 104 14.17 -2.48 -52.98
C CYS A 104 13.74 -2.04 -54.38
N GLN A 105 13.83 -0.74 -54.69
CA GLN A 105 13.53 -0.21 -56.03
C GLN A 105 14.53 -0.71 -57.09
N ALA A 106 15.83 -0.74 -56.77
CA ALA A 106 16.88 -1.23 -57.67
C ALA A 106 16.74 -2.74 -57.96
N VAL A 107 16.38 -3.53 -56.95
CA VAL A 107 16.17 -4.98 -57.08
C VAL A 107 14.88 -5.30 -57.86
N ALA A 108 13.85 -4.46 -57.77
CA ALA A 108 12.62 -4.60 -58.54
C ALA A 108 12.75 -4.18 -60.02
N GLY A 109 13.64 -3.23 -60.33
CA GLY A 109 13.82 -2.67 -61.68
C GLY A 109 14.87 -3.37 -62.56
N GLY A 110 15.65 -4.31 -62.02
CA GLY A 110 16.70 -5.02 -62.76
C GLY A 110 16.15 -6.12 -63.69
N SER A 111 16.61 -6.15 -64.94
CA SER A 111 16.20 -7.09 -66.01
C SER A 111 16.54 -8.57 -65.79
N GLY A 112 16.98 -8.95 -64.59
CA GLY A 112 17.31 -10.31 -64.18
C GLY A 112 16.87 -10.61 -62.75
N SER A 113 15.65 -10.22 -62.38
CA SER A 113 15.16 -10.35 -61.00
C SER A 113 15.11 -11.82 -60.56
N PHE A 114 15.94 -12.16 -59.58
CA PHE A 114 15.83 -13.43 -58.87
C PHE A 114 14.72 -13.28 -57.82
N PRO A 115 13.61 -14.06 -57.91
CA PRO A 115 12.44 -13.89 -57.02
C PRO A 115 12.81 -13.96 -55.54
N GLN A 116 13.78 -14.82 -55.20
CA GLN A 116 14.29 -15.01 -53.85
C GLN A 116 14.95 -13.74 -53.26
N VAL A 117 15.64 -12.96 -54.09
CA VAL A 117 16.37 -11.75 -53.68
C VAL A 117 15.39 -10.58 -53.50
N VAL A 118 14.35 -10.51 -54.34
CA VAL A 118 13.26 -9.54 -54.19
C VAL A 118 12.52 -9.76 -52.87
N MET A 119 12.19 -11.02 -52.55
CA MET A 119 11.53 -11.37 -51.28
C MET A 119 12.39 -11.02 -50.06
N LEU A 120 13.68 -11.36 -50.08
CA LEU A 120 14.60 -11.02 -48.97
C LEU A 120 14.75 -9.51 -48.78
N ALA A 121 14.79 -8.72 -49.87
CA ALA A 121 14.85 -7.27 -49.79
C ALA A 121 13.57 -6.67 -49.17
N GLN A 122 12.40 -7.20 -49.54
CA GLN A 122 11.12 -6.80 -48.96
C GLN A 122 10.99 -7.17 -47.48
N ASP A 123 11.42 -8.37 -47.08
CA ASP A 123 11.44 -8.80 -45.67
C ASP A 123 12.38 -7.93 -44.82
N LEU A 124 13.55 -7.57 -45.35
CA LEU A 124 14.50 -6.69 -44.69
C LEU A 124 13.93 -5.27 -44.55
N GLN A 125 13.23 -4.75 -45.57
CA GLN A 125 12.53 -3.47 -45.51
C GLN A 125 11.43 -3.47 -44.44
N GLN A 126 10.62 -4.52 -44.38
CA GLN A 126 9.57 -4.65 -43.37
C GLN A 126 10.16 -4.65 -41.95
N LYS A 127 11.21 -5.44 -41.71
CA LYS A 127 11.90 -5.49 -40.41
C LYS A 127 12.52 -4.15 -40.02
N LEU A 128 13.03 -3.39 -40.98
CA LEU A 128 13.56 -2.04 -40.75
C LEU A 128 12.45 -1.06 -40.37
N GLU A 129 11.30 -1.12 -41.02
CA GLU A 129 10.14 -0.27 -40.71
C GLU A 129 9.52 -0.61 -39.34
N GLU A 130 9.45 -1.90 -38.99
CA GLU A 130 9.03 -2.36 -37.67
C GLU A 130 10.01 -1.87 -36.58
N ALA A 131 11.32 -2.00 -36.81
CA ALA A 131 12.34 -1.51 -35.90
C ALA A 131 12.33 0.02 -35.74
N GLU A 132 12.04 0.78 -36.80
CA GLU A 132 11.89 2.24 -36.74
C GLU A 132 10.69 2.63 -35.87
N LYS A 133 9.54 1.98 -36.06
CA LYS A 133 8.32 2.23 -35.26
C LYS A 133 8.52 1.88 -33.79
N GLU A 134 9.19 0.77 -33.50
CA GLU A 134 9.53 0.36 -32.13
C GLU A 134 10.48 1.38 -31.48
N ALA A 135 11.52 1.81 -32.19
CA ALA A 135 12.48 2.80 -31.70
C ALA A 135 11.83 4.18 -31.45
N ASP A 136 10.93 4.64 -32.33
CA ASP A 136 10.18 5.89 -32.14
C ASP A 136 9.24 5.81 -30.92
N ALA A 137 8.52 4.69 -30.75
CA ALA A 137 7.67 4.46 -29.59
C ALA A 137 8.48 4.43 -28.29
N PHE A 138 9.63 3.75 -28.30
CA PHE A 138 10.53 3.66 -27.15
C PHE A 138 11.13 5.03 -26.80
N ALA A 139 11.60 5.81 -27.77
CA ALA A 139 12.13 7.16 -27.55
C ALA A 139 11.07 8.12 -26.98
N LYS A 140 9.84 8.06 -27.49
CA LYS A 140 8.71 8.85 -26.96
C LYS A 140 8.36 8.46 -25.53
N GLN A 141 8.42 7.17 -25.19
CA GLN A 141 8.14 6.71 -23.84
C GLN A 141 9.26 7.14 -22.87
N ALA A 142 10.53 6.96 -23.25
CA ALA A 142 11.67 7.36 -22.44
C ALA A 142 11.68 8.87 -22.14
N ARG A 143 11.35 9.72 -23.13
CA ARG A 143 11.18 11.17 -22.92
C ARG A 143 10.09 11.49 -21.91
N LYS A 144 8.91 10.86 -22.03
CA LYS A 144 7.79 11.09 -21.10
C LYS A 144 8.16 10.72 -19.67
N ASP A 145 8.90 9.64 -19.48
CA ASP A 145 9.33 9.19 -18.16
C ASP A 145 10.30 10.19 -17.53
N VAL A 146 11.25 10.73 -18.31
CA VAL A 146 12.16 11.79 -17.86
C VAL A 146 11.41 13.10 -17.53
N ASP A 147 10.48 13.52 -18.39
CA ASP A 147 9.68 14.74 -18.17
C ASP A 147 8.80 14.62 -16.91
N TYR A 148 8.20 13.45 -16.70
CA TYR A 148 7.43 13.16 -15.50
C TYR A 148 8.29 13.28 -14.24
N LEU A 149 9.48 12.71 -14.24
CA LEU A 149 10.40 12.78 -13.10
C LEU A 149 10.90 14.20 -12.83
N LYS A 150 11.16 14.98 -13.88
CA LYS A 150 11.48 16.41 -13.76
C LYS A 150 10.33 17.19 -13.13
N ALA A 151 9.10 16.95 -13.57
CA ALA A 151 7.91 17.58 -13.00
C ALA A 151 7.72 17.23 -11.51
N VAL A 152 7.84 15.96 -11.14
CA VAL A 152 7.75 15.50 -9.73
C VAL A 152 8.85 16.14 -8.87
N ARG A 153 10.07 16.28 -9.40
CA ARG A 153 11.17 16.92 -8.67
C ARG A 153 10.93 18.40 -8.41
N ILE A 154 10.29 19.11 -9.34
CA ILE A 154 9.92 20.52 -9.18
C ILE A 154 8.84 20.66 -8.09
N THR A 155 7.81 19.80 -8.10
CA THR A 155 6.71 19.87 -7.13
C THR A 155 7.19 19.55 -5.71
N VAL A 156 8.06 18.56 -5.55
CA VAL A 156 8.66 18.22 -4.23
C VAL A 156 9.54 19.36 -3.72
N ARG A 157 10.30 20.02 -4.60
CA ARG A 157 11.15 21.17 -4.22
C ARG A 157 10.33 22.40 -3.82
N GLN A 158 9.19 22.64 -4.47
CA GLN A 158 8.26 23.71 -4.09
C GLN A 158 7.59 23.43 -2.74
N ALA A 159 7.18 22.20 -2.47
CA ALA A 159 6.60 21.81 -1.18
C ALA A 159 7.59 22.01 0.00
N HIS A 160 8.88 21.75 -0.21
CA HIS A 160 9.92 21.99 0.81
C HIS A 160 10.19 23.47 1.10
N GLN A 161 9.85 24.39 0.18
CA GLN A 161 10.06 25.83 0.37
C GLN A 161 8.88 26.50 1.11
N THR A 162 7.71 25.87 1.20
CA THR A 162 6.52 26.44 1.85
C THR A 162 6.43 26.09 3.35
N SER A 163 7.27 25.20 3.87
CA SER A 163 7.22 24.74 5.28
C SER A 163 8.10 25.52 6.26
N GLN A 164 8.50 26.76 5.95
CA GLN A 164 9.27 27.62 6.87
C GLN A 164 8.62 29.02 7.02
N GLU A 165 7.50 29.13 7.74
CA GLU A 165 7.08 30.37 8.44
C GLU A 165 6.31 30.01 9.75
N PRO A 166 6.34 30.88 10.78
CA PRO A 166 6.21 30.48 12.19
C PRO A 166 4.77 30.46 12.74
N GLU A 167 4.56 29.64 13.77
CA GLU A 167 3.29 29.44 14.46
C GLU A 167 2.78 30.70 15.18
N GLU A 168 1.50 31.05 14.96
CA GLU A 168 0.71 31.95 15.81
C GLU A 168 -0.33 31.16 16.62
N GLU A 169 -0.33 31.35 17.94
CA GLU A 169 -1.28 30.78 18.90
C GLU A 169 -2.71 31.31 18.70
N PRO A 170 -3.76 30.49 18.96
CA PRO A 170 -5.12 31.02 19.10
C PRO A 170 -5.49 31.26 20.58
N ALA A 171 -5.81 32.52 20.89
CA ALA A 171 -6.45 32.96 22.14
C ALA A 171 -7.99 33.12 21.93
N PRO A 172 -8.83 33.34 22.97
CA PRO A 172 -9.95 32.46 23.28
C PRO A 172 -11.36 33.00 22.93
N LEU A 173 -12.31 32.05 23.04
CA LEU A 173 -13.76 32.12 22.87
C LEU A 173 -14.45 33.44 23.24
N GLY A 174 -15.26 33.95 22.30
CA GLY A 174 -16.26 34.99 22.51
C GLY A 174 -17.65 34.50 22.06
N ALA A 175 -18.60 34.53 22.98
CA ALA A 175 -20.03 34.30 22.75
C ALA A 175 -20.64 35.41 21.88
N LEU A 176 -21.75 35.13 21.18
CA LEU A 176 -22.99 35.93 21.12
C LEU A 176 -24.01 35.31 20.12
N SER A 177 -25.09 34.82 20.72
CA SER A 177 -26.53 34.93 20.40
C SER A 177 -27.09 35.20 18.99
N ALA A 178 -28.20 34.46 18.74
CA ALA A 178 -29.49 34.85 18.16
C ALA A 178 -29.60 35.15 16.64
N ASP A 179 -30.33 34.29 15.92
CA ASP A 179 -31.63 34.64 15.35
C ASP A 179 -32.42 33.37 14.99
N GLY A 180 -33.73 33.39 15.26
CA GLY A 180 -34.67 32.33 14.92
C GLY A 180 -35.24 32.52 13.53
N ASP A 181 -35.78 31.43 12.97
CA ASP A 181 -37.17 31.40 12.49
C ASP A 181 -37.57 29.95 12.19
N GLU A 182 -38.79 29.62 12.61
CA GLU A 182 -39.49 28.36 12.43
C GLU A 182 -39.91 28.17 10.97
N ASP A 183 -39.78 26.97 10.42
CA ASP A 183 -40.74 26.45 9.44
C ASP A 183 -40.77 24.92 9.49
N GLY A 184 -41.96 24.39 9.72
CA GLY A 184 -42.24 22.98 9.99
C GLY A 184 -42.16 22.09 8.76
N ILE A 185 -41.62 20.88 8.97
CA ILE A 185 -41.85 19.72 8.11
C ILE A 185 -42.22 18.53 9.01
N GLU A 186 -43.36 17.95 8.68
CA GLU A 186 -44.05 16.85 9.35
C GLU A 186 -43.14 15.62 9.50
N VAL A 187 -42.89 15.20 10.75
CA VAL A 187 -42.30 13.89 11.03
C VAL A 187 -43.44 12.94 11.38
N GLU A 188 -43.73 12.01 10.47
CA GLU A 188 -44.55 10.84 10.75
C GLU A 188 -43.98 10.14 11.99
N THR A 189 -44.68 10.33 13.10
CA THR A 189 -44.36 9.72 14.38
C THR A 189 -44.80 8.26 14.30
N GLU A 190 -43.90 7.38 13.87
CA GLU A 190 -44.07 5.96 14.16
C GLU A 190 -44.06 5.79 15.68
N MET A 191 -45.20 5.32 16.18
CA MET A 191 -45.51 5.22 17.59
C MET A 191 -44.52 4.28 18.29
N LEU A 192 -43.65 4.86 19.13
CA LEU A 192 -42.86 4.10 20.09
C LEU A 192 -43.82 3.42 21.07
N ASP A 193 -43.78 2.10 21.03
CA ASP A 193 -44.54 1.17 21.84
C ASP A 193 -44.45 1.51 23.34
N SER A 194 -45.57 1.41 24.02
CA SER A 194 -45.75 1.79 25.41
C SER A 194 -44.88 0.92 26.34
N PRO A 195 -44.18 1.46 27.34
CA PRO A 195 -43.16 0.73 28.10
C PRO A 195 -43.73 -0.31 29.10
N ASN A 196 -45.03 -0.62 29.05
CA ASN A 196 -45.68 -1.39 30.12
C ASN A 196 -46.67 -2.46 29.61
N ARG A 197 -46.27 -3.27 28.64
CA ARG A 197 -46.92 -4.56 28.35
C ARG A 197 -46.18 -5.67 29.09
N PRO A 198 -46.81 -6.43 30.01
CA PRO A 198 -46.18 -7.60 30.59
C PRO A 198 -46.06 -8.68 29.51
N LEU A 199 -44.91 -8.75 28.85
CA LEU A 199 -44.55 -9.88 28.01
C LEU A 199 -44.51 -11.13 28.90
N ALA A 200 -45.11 -12.23 28.42
CA ALA A 200 -44.99 -13.53 29.07
C ALA A 200 -43.50 -13.82 29.40
N PRO A 201 -43.17 -14.41 30.56
CA PRO A 201 -41.78 -14.53 31.03
C PRO A 201 -40.84 -15.21 30.01
N ALA A 202 -41.35 -16.10 29.16
CA ALA A 202 -40.60 -16.70 28.06
C ALA A 202 -40.22 -15.67 26.97
N ALA A 203 -41.14 -14.78 26.60
CA ALA A 203 -40.93 -13.74 25.58
C ALA A 203 -39.97 -12.65 26.07
N PHE A 204 -40.07 -12.27 27.35
CA PHE A 204 -39.14 -11.32 27.98
C PHE A 204 -37.71 -11.87 28.05
N ASN A 205 -37.54 -13.15 28.41
CA ASN A 205 -36.22 -13.80 28.41
C ASN A 205 -35.61 -13.90 27.01
N THR A 206 -36.42 -14.15 25.97
CA THR A 206 -35.92 -14.13 24.59
C THR A 206 -35.51 -12.73 24.15
N GLU A 207 -36.25 -11.69 24.55
CA GLU A 207 -35.92 -10.30 24.23
C GLU A 207 -34.64 -9.85 24.96
N LEU A 208 -34.54 -10.13 26.27
CA LEU A 208 -33.32 -9.87 27.03
C LEU A 208 -32.12 -10.63 26.47
N SER A 209 -32.29 -11.89 26.07
CA SER A 209 -31.23 -12.68 25.44
C SER A 209 -30.83 -12.12 24.07
N GLN A 210 -31.77 -11.57 23.31
CA GLN A 210 -31.48 -10.90 22.03
C GLN A 210 -30.73 -9.59 22.25
N ARG A 211 -31.13 -8.79 23.25
CA ARG A 211 -30.45 -7.54 23.62
C ARG A 211 -29.06 -7.81 24.21
N ALA A 212 -28.91 -8.84 25.03
CA ALA A 212 -27.66 -9.22 25.68
C ALA A 212 -26.54 -9.58 24.69
N ARG A 213 -26.89 -10.08 23.48
CA ARG A 213 -25.91 -10.35 22.40
C ARG A 213 -25.16 -9.10 21.95
N TRP A 214 -25.75 -7.92 22.12
CA TRP A 214 -25.20 -6.65 21.65
C TRP A 214 -24.56 -5.82 22.76
N ILE A 215 -24.67 -6.25 24.03
CA ILE A 215 -24.07 -5.54 25.15
C ILE A 215 -22.55 -5.73 25.11
N PRO A 216 -21.75 -4.65 25.04
CA PRO A 216 -20.30 -4.75 25.03
C PRO A 216 -19.80 -5.29 26.38
N LEU A 217 -19.30 -6.52 26.38
CA LEU A 217 -18.70 -7.12 27.57
C LEU A 217 -17.24 -6.71 27.73
N ARG A 218 -16.79 -6.61 28.98
CA ARG A 218 -15.40 -6.27 29.33
C ARG A 218 -14.45 -7.31 28.74
N LEU A 219 -13.29 -6.84 28.29
CA LEU A 219 -12.29 -7.71 27.67
C LEU A 219 -11.59 -8.59 28.70
N GLN A 220 -11.50 -9.88 28.37
CA GLN A 220 -10.70 -10.88 29.08
C GLN A 220 -9.21 -10.67 28.86
N ILE A 221 -8.37 -11.33 29.65
CA ILE A 221 -6.91 -11.13 29.61
C ILE A 221 -6.30 -11.51 28.25
N ASP A 222 -6.80 -12.58 27.62
CA ASP A 222 -6.31 -13.02 26.32
C ASP A 222 -6.78 -12.11 25.20
N GLU A 223 -8.02 -11.61 25.28
CA GLU A 223 -8.55 -10.60 24.35
C GLU A 223 -7.71 -9.31 24.41
N ARG A 224 -7.18 -8.93 25.58
CA ARG A 224 -6.26 -7.78 25.69
C ARG A 224 -4.91 -8.01 25.00
N LYS A 225 -4.47 -9.25 24.82
CA LYS A 225 -3.27 -9.55 24.00
C LYS A 225 -3.59 -9.33 22.52
N SER A 226 -4.74 -9.85 22.06
CA SER A 226 -5.23 -9.63 20.69
C SER A 226 -5.48 -8.16 20.37
N LEU A 227 -6.01 -7.39 21.33
CA LEU A 227 -6.20 -5.94 21.19
C LEU A 227 -4.87 -5.21 20.99
N ARG A 228 -3.86 -5.48 21.83
CA ARG A 228 -2.53 -4.86 21.70
C ARG A 228 -1.87 -5.20 20.37
N LEU A 229 -2.05 -6.43 19.91
CA LEU A 229 -1.54 -6.85 18.61
C LEU A 229 -2.25 -6.11 17.47
N LEU A 230 -3.58 -5.95 17.55
CA LEU A 230 -4.36 -5.20 16.58
C LEU A 230 -3.95 -3.72 16.54
N GLU A 231 -3.83 -3.08 17.71
CA GLU A 231 -3.36 -1.69 17.84
C GLU A 231 -1.97 -1.52 17.21
N ALA A 232 -1.02 -2.40 17.54
CA ALA A 232 0.32 -2.35 16.96
C ALA A 232 0.31 -2.53 15.43
N ALA A 233 -0.47 -3.49 14.92
CA ALA A 233 -0.59 -3.75 13.49
C ALA A 233 -1.22 -2.57 12.72
N LEU A 234 -2.23 -1.93 13.29
CA LEU A 234 -2.89 -0.77 12.69
C LEU A 234 -2.04 0.51 12.78
N ASN A 235 -1.26 0.67 13.85
CA ASN A 235 -0.38 1.83 14.02
C ASN A 235 0.74 1.82 12.97
N VAL A 236 1.39 0.68 12.75
CA VAL A 236 2.45 0.49 11.74
C VAL A 236 1.89 0.49 10.31
N SER A 237 0.59 0.32 10.14
CA SER A 237 -0.05 0.29 8.84
C SER A 237 -0.19 1.70 8.24
N GLU A 238 0.41 1.89 7.06
CA GLU A 238 0.29 3.07 6.18
C GLU A 238 -0.95 2.99 5.26
N TYR A 239 -1.94 2.15 5.59
CA TYR A 239 -3.11 1.89 4.72
C TYR A 239 -3.83 3.17 4.30
N THR A 240 -4.20 4.01 5.27
CA THR A 240 -4.91 5.26 4.99
C THR A 240 -4.04 6.22 4.18
N ASP A 241 -2.76 6.28 4.50
CA ASP A 241 -1.81 7.16 3.83
C ASP A 241 -1.59 6.75 2.38
N LYS A 242 -1.77 5.47 2.03
CA LYS A 242 -1.66 4.99 0.64
C LYS A 242 -2.96 5.07 -0.13
N VAL A 243 -4.09 4.74 0.50
CA VAL A 243 -5.39 4.55 -0.16
C VAL A 243 -6.20 5.84 -0.28
N ASP A 244 -5.93 6.83 0.56
CA ASP A 244 -6.61 8.14 0.59
C ASP A 244 -5.92 9.21 -0.28
N ILE A 245 -4.76 8.90 -0.87
CA ILE A 245 -4.12 9.82 -1.82
C ILE A 245 -4.93 9.83 -3.13
N LEU A 246 -5.46 11.00 -3.47
CA LEU A 246 -6.23 11.32 -4.68
C LEU A 246 -5.48 11.10 -6.02
N THR A 247 -4.23 10.60 -6.00
CA THR A 247 -3.38 10.47 -7.19
C THR A 247 -3.71 9.25 -8.05
N PHE A 248 -4.54 8.31 -7.59
CA PHE A 248 -4.93 7.17 -8.42
C PHE A 248 -5.82 7.58 -9.58
N ARG A 249 -5.22 7.77 -10.76
CA ARG A 249 -5.95 7.99 -12.03
C ARG A 249 -6.81 6.80 -12.45
N ASN A 250 -6.51 5.58 -11.97
CA ASN A 250 -7.18 4.36 -12.38
C ASN A 250 -7.76 3.58 -11.18
N LYS A 251 -9.07 3.31 -11.23
CA LYS A 251 -9.83 2.54 -10.22
C LYS A 251 -9.24 1.16 -9.97
N THR A 252 -8.78 0.46 -11.01
CA THR A 252 -8.24 -0.89 -10.88
C THR A 252 -6.90 -0.91 -10.14
N GLN A 253 -6.05 0.09 -10.38
CA GLN A 253 -4.77 0.20 -9.65
C GLN A 253 -5.01 0.49 -8.16
N ARG A 254 -5.97 1.38 -7.85
CA ARG A 254 -6.38 1.63 -6.46
C ARG A 254 -6.84 0.35 -5.77
N MET A 255 -7.70 -0.44 -6.43
CA MET A 255 -8.18 -1.72 -5.90
C MET A 255 -7.05 -2.71 -5.63
N HIS A 256 -6.07 -2.82 -6.54
CA HIS A 256 -4.94 -3.72 -6.34
C HIS A 256 -4.07 -3.29 -5.15
N THR A 257 -3.82 -1.99 -4.98
CA THR A 257 -3.09 -1.46 -3.82
C THR A 257 -3.85 -1.69 -2.52
N GLN A 258 -5.16 -1.40 -2.48
CA GLN A 258 -6.04 -1.69 -1.34
C GLN A 258 -5.94 -3.15 -0.93
N LEU A 259 -6.10 -4.08 -1.89
CA LEU A 259 -6.05 -5.51 -1.60
C LEU A 259 -4.67 -5.95 -1.09
N LYS A 260 -3.59 -5.43 -1.68
CA LYS A 260 -2.22 -5.75 -1.27
C LYS A 260 -1.96 -5.32 0.17
N ASP A 261 -2.37 -4.11 0.55
CA ASP A 261 -2.17 -3.61 1.91
C ASP A 261 -3.09 -4.31 2.93
N MET A 262 -4.35 -4.60 2.56
CA MET A 262 -5.23 -5.44 3.39
C MET A 262 -4.61 -6.81 3.66
N CYS A 263 -4.13 -7.48 2.62
CA CYS A 263 -3.45 -8.77 2.74
C CYS A 263 -2.18 -8.67 3.59
N ALA A 264 -1.43 -7.57 3.52
CA ALA A 264 -0.25 -7.35 4.34
C ALA A 264 -0.61 -7.23 5.83
N ILE A 265 -1.64 -6.45 6.17
CA ILE A 265 -2.12 -6.28 7.55
C ILE A 265 -2.62 -7.61 8.11
N LEU A 266 -3.46 -8.34 7.36
CA LEU A 266 -3.99 -9.64 7.77
C LEU A 266 -2.87 -10.69 7.94
N SER A 267 -1.89 -10.70 7.05
CA SER A 267 -0.74 -11.62 7.17
C SER A 267 0.11 -11.27 8.38
N GLY A 268 0.37 -9.99 8.64
CA GLY A 268 1.10 -9.52 9.82
C GLY A 268 0.41 -9.90 11.13
N LEU A 269 -0.90 -9.72 11.21
CA LEU A 269 -1.72 -10.13 12.35
C LEU A 269 -1.59 -11.63 12.65
N LEU A 270 -1.66 -12.48 11.62
CA LEU A 270 -1.58 -13.93 11.82
C LEU A 270 -0.14 -14.37 12.17
N VAL A 271 0.87 -13.85 11.48
CA VAL A 271 2.29 -14.17 11.73
C VAL A 271 2.72 -13.80 13.14
N ALA A 272 2.28 -12.65 13.64
CA ALA A 272 2.64 -12.17 14.97
C ALA A 272 1.90 -12.91 16.11
N SER A 273 0.77 -13.56 15.82
CA SER A 273 0.01 -14.36 16.80
C SER A 273 0.43 -15.84 16.79
N ASP A 274 0.58 -16.43 15.60
CA ASP A 274 1.03 -17.80 15.40
C ASP A 274 1.92 -17.88 14.14
N TYR A 275 3.22 -17.97 14.38
CA TYR A 275 4.22 -18.02 13.32
C TYR A 275 4.02 -19.19 12.35
N LYS A 276 3.59 -20.36 12.83
CA LYS A 276 3.41 -21.56 11.99
C LYS A 276 2.22 -21.40 11.06
N LYS A 277 1.11 -20.86 11.56
CA LYS A 277 -0.07 -20.55 10.74
C LYS A 277 0.21 -19.40 9.77
N GLY A 278 0.95 -18.39 10.22
CA GLY A 278 1.41 -17.27 9.39
C GLY A 278 2.27 -17.72 8.19
N GLN A 279 3.24 -18.61 8.40
CA GLN A 279 4.04 -19.16 7.28
C GLN A 279 3.19 -19.90 6.25
N LYS A 280 2.21 -20.71 6.70
CA LYS A 280 1.28 -21.42 5.79
C LYS A 280 0.42 -20.45 4.99
N LEU A 281 -0.04 -19.37 5.64
CA LEU A 281 -0.80 -18.31 4.97
C LEU A 281 0.05 -17.61 3.90
N MET A 282 1.33 -17.34 4.16
CA MET A 282 2.22 -16.72 3.18
C MET A 282 2.49 -17.63 1.97
N ALA A 283 2.59 -18.95 2.19
CA ALA A 283 2.84 -19.92 1.13
C ALA A 283 1.63 -20.15 0.21
N HIS A 284 0.44 -20.32 0.80
CA HIS A 284 -0.77 -20.69 0.04
C HIS A 284 -1.72 -19.50 -0.23
N ARG A 285 -1.47 -18.33 0.38
CA ARG A 285 -2.33 -17.13 0.32
C ARG A 285 -3.81 -17.39 0.62
N SER A 286 -4.11 -18.42 1.44
CA SER A 286 -5.47 -18.80 1.85
C SER A 286 -5.86 -18.11 3.16
N PHE A 287 -6.59 -16.99 3.08
CA PHE A 287 -7.09 -16.26 4.24
C PHE A 287 -8.37 -16.86 4.84
N LEU A 288 -9.05 -17.75 4.10
CA LEU A 288 -10.34 -18.32 4.51
C LEU A 288 -10.20 -19.26 5.71
N ASP A 289 -9.12 -20.04 5.76
CA ASP A 289 -8.87 -21.00 6.84
C ASP A 289 -8.70 -20.34 8.21
N ASN A 290 -8.39 -19.03 8.22
CA ASN A 290 -8.17 -18.24 9.42
C ASN A 290 -9.23 -17.14 9.60
N ALA A 291 -10.36 -17.21 8.89
CA ALA A 291 -11.40 -16.18 8.93
C ALA A 291 -11.96 -15.94 10.34
N GLU A 292 -12.16 -17.02 11.13
CA GLU A 292 -12.65 -16.95 12.50
C GLU A 292 -11.67 -16.20 13.43
N PHE A 293 -10.37 -16.38 13.22
CA PHE A 293 -9.34 -15.64 13.96
C PHE A 293 -9.43 -14.14 13.68
N PHE A 294 -9.46 -13.74 12.40
CA PHE A 294 -9.57 -12.33 12.03
C PHE A 294 -10.87 -11.70 12.55
N GLN A 295 -11.98 -12.42 12.45
CA GLN A 295 -13.27 -11.99 12.99
C GLN A 295 -13.18 -11.71 14.50
N ASN A 296 -12.61 -12.63 15.26
CA ASN A 296 -12.47 -12.49 16.71
C ASN A 296 -11.59 -11.29 17.09
N VAL A 297 -10.48 -11.06 16.37
CA VAL A 297 -9.59 -9.92 16.60
C VAL A 297 -10.32 -8.59 16.35
N PHE A 298 -11.04 -8.47 15.22
CA PHE A 298 -11.77 -7.23 14.90
C PHE A 298 -12.96 -6.99 15.83
N GLU A 299 -13.67 -8.03 16.25
CA GLU A 299 -14.74 -7.92 17.26
C GLU A 299 -14.20 -7.46 18.62
N VAL A 300 -13.01 -7.91 19.02
CA VAL A 300 -12.33 -7.42 20.22
C VAL A 300 -12.02 -5.92 20.10
N GLY A 301 -11.50 -5.48 18.95
CA GLY A 301 -11.27 -4.05 18.67
C GLY A 301 -12.55 -3.23 18.77
N ARG A 302 -13.65 -3.72 18.16
CA ARG A 302 -14.97 -3.08 18.23
C ARG A 302 -15.48 -2.98 19.67
N ARG A 303 -15.45 -4.08 20.43
CA ARG A 303 -15.87 -4.11 21.85
C ARG A 303 -15.06 -3.13 22.70
N HIS A 304 -13.74 -3.08 22.49
CA HIS A 304 -12.88 -2.13 23.18
C HIS A 304 -13.29 -0.69 22.92
N LYS A 305 -13.51 -0.36 21.63
CA LYS A 305 -13.83 0.99 21.19
C LYS A 305 -15.19 1.47 21.70
N VAL A 306 -16.21 0.61 21.68
CA VAL A 306 -17.55 0.97 22.21
C VAL A 306 -17.50 1.25 23.71
N MET A 307 -16.71 0.48 24.46
CA MET A 307 -16.55 0.68 25.91
C MET A 307 -15.66 1.88 26.27
N ASN A 308 -14.71 2.23 25.39
CA ASN A 308 -13.71 3.28 25.62
C ASN A 308 -13.66 4.21 24.40
N PRO A 309 -14.67 5.09 24.21
CA PRO A 309 -14.79 5.90 23.00
C PRO A 309 -13.59 6.83 22.77
N ASP A 310 -12.88 7.22 23.83
CA ASP A 310 -11.71 8.10 23.74
C ASP A 310 -10.42 7.41 23.28
N LYS A 311 -10.35 6.08 23.33
CA LYS A 311 -9.16 5.29 22.96
C LYS A 311 -9.20 4.87 21.49
N MET A 312 -8.04 4.54 20.92
CA MET A 312 -7.86 4.12 19.52
C MET A 312 -8.49 5.07 18.48
N ARG A 313 -8.49 6.40 18.67
CA ARG A 313 -9.15 7.33 17.73
C ARG A 313 -8.59 7.21 16.30
N ALA A 314 -7.27 7.23 16.14
CA ALA A 314 -6.63 7.11 14.83
C ALA A 314 -6.69 5.66 14.29
N ASP A 315 -6.26 4.68 15.08
CA ASP A 315 -6.14 3.28 14.65
C ASP A 315 -7.48 2.65 14.31
N TYR A 316 -8.53 2.94 15.10
CA TYR A 316 -9.86 2.43 14.80
C TYR A 316 -10.42 3.05 13.51
N GLY A 317 -10.10 4.31 13.22
CA GLY A 317 -10.43 4.94 11.94
C GLY A 317 -9.83 4.15 10.77
N LYS A 318 -8.53 3.82 10.84
CA LYS A 318 -7.85 2.97 9.83
C LYS A 318 -8.56 1.62 9.65
N LEU A 319 -8.94 0.98 10.75
CA LEU A 319 -9.67 -0.30 10.71
C LEU A 319 -11.03 -0.16 10.00
N ILE A 320 -11.78 0.91 10.29
CA ILE A 320 -13.08 1.16 9.63
C ILE A 320 -12.90 1.42 8.14
N TYR A 321 -11.92 2.22 7.73
CA TYR A 321 -11.63 2.45 6.32
C TYR A 321 -11.28 1.15 5.60
N LEU A 322 -10.43 0.32 6.21
CA LEU A 322 -10.09 -1.00 5.71
C LEU A 322 -11.33 -1.89 5.52
N LEU A 323 -12.22 -1.94 6.52
CA LEU A 323 -13.45 -2.73 6.46
C LEU A 323 -14.47 -2.18 5.47
N MET A 324 -14.53 -0.86 5.28
CA MET A 324 -15.40 -0.23 4.29
C MET A 324 -14.95 -0.58 2.87
N ASP A 325 -13.67 -0.44 2.57
CA ASP A 325 -13.10 -0.76 1.25
C ASP A 325 -13.23 -2.24 0.92
N SER A 326 -13.20 -3.11 1.94
CA SER A 326 -13.38 -4.55 1.77
C SER A 326 -14.78 -4.97 1.30
N GLN A 327 -15.78 -4.09 1.43
CA GLN A 327 -17.15 -4.33 0.98
C GLN A 327 -17.41 -3.83 -0.44
N VAL A 328 -16.47 -3.08 -1.01
CA VAL A 328 -16.58 -2.58 -2.38
C VAL A 328 -16.58 -3.78 -3.32
N LYS A 329 -17.70 -3.99 -4.02
CA LYS A 329 -17.81 -5.05 -5.03
C LYS A 329 -16.79 -4.77 -6.13
N PHE A 330 -15.77 -5.60 -6.18
CA PHE A 330 -14.80 -5.61 -7.27
C PHE A 330 -15.50 -6.12 -8.54
N PRO A 331 -15.57 -5.32 -9.62
CA PRO A 331 -15.92 -5.86 -10.93
C PRO A 331 -14.72 -6.69 -11.37
N LEU A 332 -14.79 -8.00 -11.13
CA LEU A 332 -13.85 -8.98 -11.69
C LEU A 332 -14.32 -9.38 -13.09
#